data_AF-A0A2K1P274-F1
#
_entry.id   AF-A0A2K1P274-F1
#
_cell.length_a   1.000
_cell.length_b   1.000
_cell.length_c   1.000
_cell.angle_alpha   90.00
_cell.angle_beta   90.00
_cell.angle_gamma   90.00
#
_symmetry.space_group_name_H-M   'P 1'
#
loop_
_entity.id
_entity.type
_entity.pdbx_description
1 polymer ?
#
loop_
_entity_poly.entity_id
_entity_poly.type
_entity_poly.pdbx_seq_one_letter_code
_entity_poly.pdbx_strand_id
1 'polypeptide(L)' 'MFAFINTLFVIAVIIFIISILFLWRSAKLIRSGSKSSDLEVKKTDRKGIIALLISVGIFILSYLLSLII' A
#
# COMPACT_ATOMS: atom_id res chain seq x y z
N MET A 1 -9.48 -17.81 -15.90
CA MET A 1 -8.95 -16.44 -16.04
C MET A 1 -9.58 -15.47 -15.05
N PHE A 2 -10.91 -15.32 -14.99
CA PHE A 2 -11.58 -14.45 -14.01
C PHE A 2 -11.19 -14.71 -12.54
N ALA A 3 -11.09 -15.98 -12.12
CA ALA A 3 -10.67 -16.32 -10.75
C ALA A 3 -9.26 -15.77 -10.43
N PHE A 4 -8.32 -15.84 -11.39
CA PHE A 4 -6.96 -15.33 -11.22
C PHE A 4 -6.92 -13.80 -11.07
N ILE A 5 -7.68 -13.08 -11.91
CA ILE A 5 -7.81 -11.62 -11.84
C ILE A 5 -8.40 -11.20 -10.49
N ASN A 6 -9.46 -11.88 -10.04
CA ASN A 6 -10.09 -11.60 -8.76
C ASN A 6 -9.15 -11.87 -7.58
N THR A 7 -8.35 -12.95 -7.62
CA THR A 7 -7.34 -13.20 -6.59
C THR A 7 -6.28 -12.10 -6.55
N LEU A 8 -5.77 -11.66 -7.70
CA LEU A 8 -4.83 -10.54 -7.79
C LEU A 8 -5.43 -9.26 -7.20
N PHE A 9 -6.69 -8.97 -7.54
CA PHE A 9 -7.40 -7.82 -7.02
C PHE A 9 -7.56 -7.87 -5.50
N VAL A 10 -7.95 -9.02 -4.93
CA VAL A 10 -8.06 -9.20 -3.48
C VAL A 10 -6.70 -9.01 -2.79
N ILE A 11 -5.62 -9.56 -3.35
CA ILE A 11 -4.26 -9.35 -2.83
C ILE A 11 -3.90 -7.86 -2.85
N ALA A 12 -4.21 -7.15 -3.94
CA ALA A 12 -3.95 -5.72 -4.05
C ALA A 12 -4.71 -4.90 -2.99
N VAL A 13 -5.96 -5.27 -2.68
CA VAL A 13 -6.75 -4.66 -1.60
C VAL A 13 -6.09 -4.90 -0.24
N ILE A 14 -5.61 -6.10 0.04
CA ILE A 14 -4.94 -6.39 1.32
C ILE A 14 -3.67 -5.54 1.46
N ILE A 15 -2.86 -5.46 0.40
CA ILE A 15 -1.64 -4.62 0.39
C ILE A 15 -1.99 -3.14 0.54
N PHE A 16 -3.08 -2.68 -0.09
CA PHE A 16 -3.58 -1.32 0.05
C PHE A 16 -3.89 -0.98 1.51
N ILE A 17 -4.65 -1.84 2.20
CA ILE A 17 -4.99 -1.66 3.62
C ILE A 17 -3.71 -1.59 4.47
N ILE A 18 -2.75 -2.48 4.23
CA ILE A 18 -1.46 -2.47 4.92
C ILE A 18 -0.72 -1.15 4.69
N SER A 19 -0.73 -0.62 3.46
CA SER A 19 -0.10 0.66 3.13
C SER A 19 -0.71 1.82 3.93
N ILE A 20 -2.05 1.86 4.04
CA ILE A 20 -2.77 2.87 4.82
C ILE A 20 -2.39 2.77 6.29
N LEU A 21 -2.30 1.56 6.86
CA LEU A 21 -1.89 1.38 8.25
C LEU A 21 -0.48 1.91 8.53
N PHE A 22 0.46 1.71 7.60
CA PHE A 22 1.82 2.26 7.73
C PHE A 22 1.82 3.79 7.64
N LEU A 23 1.12 4.36 6.66
CA LEU A 23 1.01 5.81 6.50
C LEU A 23 0.31 6.46 7.70
N TRP A 24 -0.74 5.83 8.24
CA TRP A 24 -1.42 6.28 9.45
C TRP A 24 -0.49 6.27 10.67
N ARG A 25 0.30 5.21 10.86
CA ARG A 25 1.29 5.13 11.94
C ARG A 25 2.35 6.22 11.79
N SER A 26 2.85 6.43 10.57
CA SER A 26 3.79 7.52 10.25
C SER A 26 3.20 8.89 10.65
N ALA A 27 1.97 9.18 10.21
CA ALA A 27 1.28 10.43 10.55
C ALA A 27 1.08 10.62 12.06
N LYS A 28 0.75 9.54 12.79
CA LYS A 28 0.60 9.59 14.25
C LYS A 28 1.93 9.91 14.94
N LEU A 29 3.04 9.33 14.46
CA LEU A 29 4.38 9.61 14.98
C LEU A 29 4.81 11.06 14.74
N ILE A 30 4.54 11.59 13.54
CA ILE A 30 4.76 13.01 13.21
C ILE A 30 3.98 13.91 14.19
N ARG A 31 2.70 13.60 14.41
CA ARG A 31 1.83 14.37 15.33
C ARG A 31 2.32 14.33 16.77
N SER A 32 2.97 13.25 17.21
CA SER A 32 3.51 13.13 18.57
C SER A 32 4.84 13.88 18.79
N GLY A 33 5.47 14.44 17.75
CA GLY A 33 6.63 15.33 17.89
C GLY A 33 7.88 14.71 18.52
N SER A 34 8.01 13.39 18.52
CA SER A 34 9.17 12.71 19.13
C SER A 34 10.45 13.01 18.33
N LYS A 35 11.43 13.69 18.94
CA LYS A 35 12.71 14.01 18.29
C LYS A 35 13.58 12.78 17.97
N SER A 36 13.29 11.62 18.57
CA SER A 36 13.96 10.35 18.24
C SER A 36 13.28 9.59 17.11
N SER A 37 12.10 10.02 16.65
CA SER A 37 11.28 9.27 15.69
C SER A 37 11.51 9.67 14.24
N ASP A 38 12.30 10.70 13.93
CA ASP A 38 12.44 11.23 12.55
C ASP A 38 12.89 10.16 11.53
N LEU A 39 13.88 9.34 11.91
CA LEU A 39 14.36 8.23 11.08
C LEU A 39 13.32 7.10 11.00
N GLU A 40 12.60 6.83 12.10
CA GLU A 40 11.57 5.79 12.14
C GLU A 40 10.32 6.17 11.34
N VAL A 41 9.93 7.45 11.38
CA VAL A 41 8.88 8.06 10.57
C VAL A 41 9.24 7.90 9.11
N LYS A 42 10.41 8.37 8.66
CA LYS A 42 10.85 8.24 7.26
C LYS A 42 10.88 6.78 6.80
N LYS A 43 11.31 5.85 7.66
CA LYS A 43 11.33 4.41 7.34
C LYS A 43 9.92 3.83 7.21
N THR A 44 9.02 4.20 8.11
CA THR A 44 7.62 3.72 8.10
C THR A 44 6.85 4.32 6.93
N ASP A 45 7.05 5.60 6.65
CA ASP A 45 6.48 6.32 5.53
C ASP A 45 6.90 5.70 4.20
N ARG A 46 8.20 5.46 4.02
CA ARG A 46 8.73 4.83 2.81
C ARG A 46 8.15 3.42 2.59
N LYS A 47 7.97 2.63 3.66
CA LYS A 47 7.30 1.32 3.57
C LYS A 47 5.84 1.46 3.11
N GLY A 48 5.12 2.42 3.68
CA GLY A 48 3.74 2.72 3.29
C GLY A 48 3.64 3.11 1.81
N ILE A 49 4.49 4.03 1.35
CA ILE A 49 4.52 4.47 -0.06
C ILE A 49 4.87 3.31 -1.00
N ILE A 50 5.87 2.49 -0.67
CA ILE A 50 6.24 1.33 -1.50
C ILE A 50 5.09 0.33 -1.60
N ALA A 51 4.45 -0.01 -0.48
CA ALA A 51 3.30 -0.92 -0.47
C ALA A 51 2.14 -0.34 -1.29
N LEU A 52 1.88 0.97 -1.18
CA LEU A 52 0.86 1.67 -1.96
C LEU A 52 1.15 1.58 -3.46
N LEU A 53 2.39 1.86 -3.88
CA LEU A 53 2.80 1.76 -5.29
C LEU A 53 2.63 0.34 -5.84
N ILE A 54 3.01 -0.68 -5.06
CA ILE A 54 2.81 -2.08 -5.45
C ILE A 54 1.32 -2.39 -5.62
N SER A 55 0.49 -1.98 -4.66
CA SER A 55 -0.96 -2.19 -4.72
C SER A 55 -1.59 -1.52 -5.95
N VAL A 56 -1.26 -0.25 -6.20
CA VAL A 56 -1.72 0.49 -7.38
C VAL A 56 -1.28 -0.19 -8.67
N GLY A 57 -0.03 -0.66 -8.75
CA GLY A 57 0.47 -1.41 -9.90
C GLY A 57 -0.34 -2.69 -10.16
N ILE A 58 -0.67 -3.45 -9.11
CA ILE A 58 -1.49 -4.67 -9.26
C ILE A 58 -2.93 -4.32 -9.65
N PHE A 59 -3.51 -3.22 -9.14
CA PHE A 59 -4.84 -2.78 -9.56
C PHE A 59 -4.88 -2.43 -11.05
N ILE A 60 -3.91 -1.67 -11.53
CA ILE A 60 -3.80 -1.32 -12.95
C ILE A 60 -3.65 -2.59 -13.78
N LEU A 61 -2.76 -3.51 -13.39
CA LEU A 61 -2.57 -4.77 -14.10
C LEU A 61 -3.83 -5.64 -14.12
N SER A 62 -4.53 -5.74 -12.99
CA SER A 62 -5.79 -6.49 -12.87
C SER A 62 -6.87 -5.90 -13.75
N TYR A 63 -6.96 -4.56 -13.81
CA TYR A 63 -7.89 -3.86 -14.69
C TYR A 63 -7.58 -4.10 -16.17
N LEU A 64 -6.31 -3.95 -16.57
CA LEU A 64 -5.89 -4.22 -17.96
C LEU A 64 -6.16 -5.67 -18.37
N LEU A 65 -5.87 -6.63 -17.49
CA LEU A 65 -6.20 -8.04 -17.72
C LEU A 65 -7.71 -8.24 -17.86
N SER A 66 -8.53 -7.58 -17.04
CA SER A 66 -9.98 -7.67 -17.14
C SER A 66 -10.56 -7.05 -18.41
N LEU A 67 -9.83 -6.18 -19.12
CA LEU A 67 -10.28 -5.64 -20.41
C LEU A 67 -10.01 -6.57 -21.59
N ILE A 68 -9.00 -7.44 -21.45
CA ILE A 68 -8.62 -8.42 -22.48
C ILE A 68 -9.52 -9.66 -22.44
N ILE A 69 -10.19 -9.89 -21.31
CA ILE A 69 -10.86 -11.14 -20.91
C ILE A 69 -12.35 -10.89 -20.76
#